data_AF-A0A7X8IPC8-F1
#
_entry.id   AF-A0A7X8IPC8-F1
#
_cell.length_a   1.000
_cell.length_b   1.000
_cell.length_c   1.000
_cell.angle_alpha   90.00
_cell.angle_beta   90.00
_cell.angle_gamma   90.00
#
_symmetry.space_group_name_H-M   'P 1'
#
loop_
_entity.id
_entity.type
_entity.pdbx_description
1 polymer ?
#
loop_
_entity_poly.entity_id
_entity_poly.type
_entity_poly.pdbx_seq_one_letter_code
_entity_poly.pdbx_strand_id
1 'polypeptide(L)'
;GVAVGRLSAIIDQYNEAYLNKEWQLAFQKRDEFKAEEAKYLREGLPLDTAEQHSSFAIAETEYRETQALLTFLNGFDSSLAAIENGTYFKNTPNQHVYVTEKTRFVQDLMGGKLRRLPAFADAVNAEIRKVERLLTPTNLAMLTTDRVVKALTVEANIYEYAVEVVNTQINRYFEISNDVKAYKDDPEVLANIWGQVNYGYIYPFEDEAKMVYNTLYSGFHLPGYVDENTTNAVNKLTEFGMMSSFQKKEYALGSAWQYSRVFDDAETSPISPTVRTVTTVKGLTMGELQIPPATKLQAEIKLESKIAPSFVYLQVIHSEGVEAFVNDESAVLSGFVIDTLDARQPATERFGYHLTGVEWDETENTIRVLFNNPLEESIPVRATLQAYYDEALLEQTRIRETIRFSSSPSWRAIVADPDTQAEIQAPARVSSAFDIPREMYSGMEDHQAQPIWPRETAEAPYYDVAFETDFIISENPVSAIVEFIAPDTATVYLNGGMLATEVMMDYDTDPFHIYPSYLELPLDALRKGSNHLRIEVHNQSAYRGILAEIKIEQYAKE
;
A
#
# COMPACT_ATOMS: atom_id res chain seq x y z
N GLY A 1 69.72 -12.70 -13.52
CA GLY A 1 69.07 -13.70 -14.39
C GLY A 1 68.21 -14.65 -13.60
N VAL A 2 68.83 -15.66 -12.95
CA VAL A 2 68.10 -16.74 -12.25
C VAL A 2 67.31 -16.26 -11.02
N ALA A 3 67.89 -15.37 -10.20
CA ALA A 3 67.22 -14.81 -9.01
C ALA A 3 65.93 -14.04 -9.35
N VAL A 4 65.98 -13.19 -10.39
CA VAL A 4 64.83 -12.42 -10.88
C VAL A 4 63.76 -13.35 -11.45
N GLY A 5 64.13 -14.34 -12.27
CA GLY A 5 63.16 -15.29 -12.84
C GLY A 5 62.43 -16.13 -11.80
N ARG A 6 63.10 -16.46 -10.67
CA ARG A 6 62.46 -17.21 -9.59
C ARG A 6 61.50 -16.36 -8.75
N LEU A 7 61.86 -15.12 -8.45
CA LEU A 7 60.96 -14.18 -7.78
C LEU A 7 59.73 -13.87 -8.66
N SER A 8 59.93 -13.64 -9.97
CA SER A 8 58.82 -13.43 -10.92
C SER A 8 57.85 -14.62 -10.94
N ALA A 9 58.35 -15.86 -10.99
CA ALA A 9 57.48 -17.05 -10.98
C ALA A 9 56.66 -17.19 -9.69
N ILE A 10 57.19 -16.76 -8.54
CA ILE A 10 56.43 -16.75 -7.28
C ILE A 10 55.36 -15.64 -7.31
N ILE A 11 55.67 -14.48 -7.88
CA ILE A 11 54.72 -13.37 -8.06
C ILE A 11 53.59 -13.73 -9.01
N ASP A 12 53.87 -14.43 -10.11
CA ASP A 12 52.83 -14.87 -11.03
C ASP A 12 51.82 -15.79 -10.32
N GLN A 13 52.32 -16.74 -9.51
CA GLN A 13 51.48 -17.63 -8.70
C GLN A 13 50.73 -16.87 -7.59
N TYR A 14 51.36 -15.86 -6.98
CA TYR A 14 50.69 -14.97 -6.03
C TYR A 14 49.54 -14.21 -6.70
N ASN A 15 49.79 -13.60 -7.86
CA ASN A 15 48.80 -12.81 -8.59
C ASN A 15 47.63 -13.68 -9.03
N GLU A 16 47.89 -14.87 -9.55
CA GLU A 16 46.83 -15.83 -9.90
C GLU A 16 45.98 -16.21 -8.67
N ALA A 17 46.62 -16.58 -7.56
CA ALA A 17 45.91 -16.90 -6.32
C ALA A 17 45.12 -15.70 -5.77
N TYR A 18 45.68 -14.49 -5.83
CA TYR A 18 45.04 -13.25 -5.39
C TYR A 18 43.82 -12.91 -6.27
N LEU A 19 43.95 -13.01 -7.60
CA LEU A 19 42.85 -12.80 -8.54
C LEU A 19 41.71 -13.80 -8.32
N ASN A 20 42.05 -15.05 -8.02
CA ASN A 20 41.09 -16.10 -7.70
C ASN A 20 40.55 -16.04 -6.26
N LYS A 21 40.99 -15.05 -5.45
CA LYS A 21 40.66 -14.90 -4.02
C LYS A 21 41.00 -16.15 -3.18
N GLU A 22 42.01 -16.90 -3.60
CA GLU A 22 42.59 -18.02 -2.86
C GLU A 22 43.57 -17.51 -1.79
N TRP A 23 43.03 -16.82 -0.78
CA TRP A 23 43.81 -16.06 0.21
C TRP A 23 44.91 -16.86 0.90
N GLN A 24 44.65 -18.12 1.23
CA GLN A 24 45.63 -18.99 1.87
C GLN A 24 46.84 -19.24 0.95
N LEU A 25 46.59 -19.53 -0.34
CA LEU A 25 47.65 -19.74 -1.32
C LEU A 25 48.38 -18.44 -1.64
N ALA A 26 47.65 -17.32 -1.78
CA ALA A 26 48.24 -16.00 -1.98
C ALA A 26 49.20 -15.65 -0.82
N PHE A 27 48.80 -15.79 0.44
CA PHE A 27 49.67 -15.50 1.57
C PHE A 27 50.84 -16.47 1.70
N GLN A 28 50.66 -17.75 1.34
CA GLN A 28 51.77 -18.68 1.22
C GLN A 28 52.80 -18.19 0.20
N LYS A 29 52.36 -17.76 -1.00
CA LYS A 29 53.27 -17.27 -2.06
C LYS A 29 53.95 -15.96 -1.70
N ARG A 30 53.25 -15.06 -1.01
CA ARG A 30 53.84 -13.85 -0.40
C ARG A 30 55.00 -14.22 0.53
N ASP A 31 54.78 -15.19 1.43
CA ASP A 31 55.79 -15.58 2.42
C ASP A 31 56.97 -16.31 1.75
N GLU A 32 56.71 -17.12 0.72
CA GLU A 32 57.73 -17.71 -0.16
C GLU A 32 58.57 -16.63 -0.86
N PHE A 33 57.92 -15.58 -1.39
CA PHE A 33 58.60 -14.44 -2.03
C PHE A 33 59.52 -13.72 -1.05
N LYS A 34 59.00 -13.32 0.13
CA LYS A 34 59.78 -12.62 1.17
C LYS A 34 60.97 -13.46 1.65
N ALA A 35 60.78 -14.77 1.79
CA ALA A 35 61.86 -15.67 2.20
C ALA A 35 62.96 -15.79 1.14
N GLU A 36 62.60 -15.84 -0.14
CA GLU A 36 63.55 -15.95 -1.25
C GLU A 36 64.26 -14.61 -1.52
N GLU A 37 63.54 -13.48 -1.47
CA GLU A 37 64.07 -12.12 -1.53
C GLU A 37 65.13 -11.90 -0.44
N ALA A 38 64.83 -12.28 0.81
CA ALA A 38 65.75 -12.14 1.92
C ALA A 38 67.04 -12.96 1.75
N LYS A 39 67.04 -14.04 0.95
CA LYS A 39 68.28 -14.77 0.61
C LYS A 39 69.11 -13.98 -0.38
N TYR A 40 68.50 -13.46 -1.44
CA TYR A 40 69.20 -12.70 -2.47
C TYR A 40 69.76 -11.37 -1.95
N LEU A 41 69.02 -10.68 -1.07
CA LEU A 41 69.54 -9.48 -0.39
C LEU A 41 70.77 -9.79 0.49
N ARG A 42 70.80 -10.95 1.17
CA ARG A 42 71.96 -11.42 1.94
C ARG A 42 73.17 -11.74 1.06
N GLU A 43 72.93 -12.14 -0.19
CA GLU A 43 73.96 -12.37 -1.20
C GLU A 43 74.46 -11.07 -1.87
N GLY A 44 73.94 -9.90 -1.46
CA GLY A 44 74.34 -8.59 -1.97
C GLY A 44 73.74 -8.24 -3.32
N LEU A 45 72.70 -8.94 -3.77
CA LEU A 45 72.00 -8.64 -5.02
C LEU A 45 71.09 -7.42 -4.85
N PRO A 46 71.21 -6.38 -5.68
CA PRO A 46 70.26 -5.28 -5.70
C PRO A 46 68.94 -5.76 -6.29
N LEU A 47 67.86 -5.69 -5.52
CA LEU A 47 66.50 -6.02 -5.93
C LEU A 47 65.61 -4.79 -5.73
N ASP A 48 64.75 -4.51 -6.70
CA ASP A 48 63.68 -3.52 -6.59
C ASP A 48 62.34 -4.27 -6.49
N THR A 49 61.76 -4.29 -5.30
CA THR A 49 60.60 -5.11 -4.94
C THR A 49 59.51 -4.33 -4.20
N ALA A 50 59.65 -3.00 -4.16
CA ALA A 50 58.75 -2.13 -3.39
C ALA A 50 57.27 -2.28 -3.83
N GLU A 51 57.04 -2.44 -5.14
CA GLU A 51 55.72 -2.65 -5.72
C GLU A 51 55.08 -3.96 -5.25
N GLN A 52 55.84 -5.06 -5.20
CA GLN A 52 55.33 -6.34 -4.73
C GLN A 52 54.95 -6.28 -3.25
N HIS A 53 55.77 -5.64 -2.40
CA HIS A 53 55.43 -5.42 -1.00
C HIS A 53 54.19 -4.55 -0.82
N SER A 54 54.00 -3.54 -1.68
CA SER A 54 52.77 -2.73 -1.69
C SER A 54 51.55 -3.56 -2.07
N SER A 55 51.63 -4.37 -3.13
CA SER A 55 50.56 -5.30 -3.54
C SER A 55 50.19 -6.30 -2.44
N PHE A 56 51.20 -6.85 -1.74
CA PHE A 56 50.97 -7.74 -0.59
C PHE A 56 50.22 -7.05 0.55
N ALA A 57 50.54 -5.78 0.84
CA ALA A 57 49.87 -5.01 1.87
C ALA A 57 48.42 -4.68 1.50
N ILE A 58 48.15 -4.37 0.23
CA ILE A 58 46.78 -4.14 -0.27
C ILE A 58 45.94 -5.40 -0.11
N ALA A 59 46.44 -6.56 -0.56
CA ALA A 59 45.72 -7.82 -0.44
C ALA A 59 45.50 -8.25 1.02
N GLU A 60 46.45 -7.98 1.92
CA GLU A 60 46.29 -8.25 3.35
C GLU A 60 45.21 -7.36 3.98
N THR A 61 45.13 -6.09 3.58
CA THR A 61 44.05 -5.18 4.01
C THR A 61 42.70 -5.67 3.51
N GLU A 62 42.57 -5.98 2.22
CA GLU A 62 41.33 -6.47 1.61
C GLU A 62 40.83 -7.77 2.26
N TYR A 63 41.74 -8.71 2.53
CA TYR A 63 41.41 -9.93 3.25
C TYR A 63 40.91 -9.64 4.66
N ARG A 64 41.58 -8.75 5.42
CA ARG A 64 41.17 -8.39 6.78
C ARG A 64 39.79 -7.75 6.80
N GLU A 65 39.49 -6.85 5.86
CA GLU A 65 38.18 -6.23 5.72
C GLU A 65 37.10 -7.26 5.40
N THR A 66 37.38 -8.17 4.46
CA THR A 66 36.47 -9.27 4.12
C THR A 66 36.20 -10.18 5.33
N GLN A 67 37.24 -10.56 6.08
CA GLN A 67 37.08 -11.39 7.28
C GLN A 67 36.34 -10.66 8.41
N ALA A 68 36.56 -9.35 8.57
CA ALA A 68 35.85 -8.53 9.53
C ALA A 68 34.35 -8.47 9.19
N LEU A 69 34.00 -8.27 7.92
CA LEU A 69 32.62 -8.30 7.46
C LEU A 69 31.98 -9.67 7.69
N LEU A 70 32.65 -10.77 7.30
CA LEU A 70 32.14 -12.13 7.55
C LEU A 70 31.94 -12.42 9.04
N THR A 71 32.86 -11.97 9.89
CA THR A 71 32.74 -12.12 11.35
C THR A 71 31.55 -11.34 11.88
N PHE A 72 31.35 -10.11 11.40
CA PHE A 72 30.20 -9.28 11.74
C PHE A 72 28.88 -9.96 11.33
N LEU A 73 28.76 -10.41 10.07
CA LEU A 73 27.57 -11.07 9.55
C LEU A 73 27.23 -12.35 10.33
N ASN A 74 28.24 -13.20 10.62
CA ASN A 74 28.04 -14.39 11.45
C ASN A 74 27.61 -14.04 12.88
N GLY A 75 28.15 -12.96 13.45
CA GLY A 75 27.77 -12.46 14.77
C GLY A 75 26.34 -11.92 14.81
N PHE A 76 25.91 -11.23 13.75
CA PHE A 76 24.52 -10.81 13.54
C PHE A 76 23.60 -12.03 13.48
N ASP A 77 23.89 -13.00 12.61
CA ASP A 77 23.07 -14.20 12.41
C ASP A 77 22.91 -15.00 13.70
N SER A 78 24.02 -15.17 14.45
CA SER A 78 24.01 -15.84 15.75
C SER A 78 23.18 -15.09 16.79
N SER A 79 23.23 -13.76 16.78
CA SER A 79 22.49 -12.91 17.71
C SER A 79 20.99 -12.93 17.41
N LEU A 80 20.62 -12.84 16.13
CA LEU A 80 19.22 -12.93 15.70
C LEU A 80 18.65 -14.32 16.00
N ALA A 81 19.38 -15.39 15.70
CA ALA A 81 18.97 -16.75 16.03
C ALA A 81 18.81 -16.97 17.55
N ALA A 82 19.60 -16.29 18.39
CA ALA A 82 19.46 -16.35 19.83
C ALA A 82 18.18 -15.66 20.34
N ILE A 83 17.68 -14.63 19.63
CA ILE A 83 16.39 -14.00 19.91
C ILE A 83 15.26 -14.95 19.50
N GLU A 84 15.29 -15.45 18.26
CA GLU A 84 14.29 -16.40 17.71
C GLU A 84 14.14 -17.66 18.59
N ASN A 85 15.26 -18.19 19.08
CA ASN A 85 15.29 -19.38 19.94
C ASN A 85 15.33 -19.04 21.44
N GLY A 86 15.08 -17.78 21.79
CA GLY A 86 15.16 -17.26 23.13
C GLY A 86 14.04 -17.77 24.05
N THR A 87 14.18 -17.49 25.35
CA THR A 87 13.18 -17.87 26.36
C THR A 87 11.82 -17.21 26.09
N TYR A 88 11.79 -16.04 25.45
CA TYR A 88 10.56 -15.34 25.14
C TYR A 88 9.59 -16.20 24.30
N PHE A 89 10.04 -16.72 23.16
CA PHE A 89 9.23 -17.57 22.28
C PHE A 89 9.02 -19.00 22.81
N LYS A 90 9.92 -19.50 23.68
CA LYS A 90 9.81 -20.85 24.25
C LYS A 90 8.87 -20.95 25.45
N ASN A 91 8.69 -19.85 26.18
CA ASN A 91 7.77 -19.79 27.29
C ASN A 91 6.33 -19.95 26.78
N THR A 92 5.47 -20.57 27.58
CA THR A 92 4.03 -20.58 27.35
C THR A 92 3.40 -19.26 27.82
N PRO A 93 2.19 -18.89 27.35
CA PRO A 93 1.51 -17.70 27.82
C PRO A 93 1.39 -17.59 29.35
N ASN A 94 1.17 -18.70 30.06
CA ASN A 94 1.08 -18.72 31.53
C ASN A 94 2.44 -18.53 32.23
N GLN A 95 3.56 -18.81 31.55
CA GLN A 95 4.90 -18.49 32.06
C GLN A 95 5.25 -17.01 31.91
N HIS A 96 4.61 -16.31 30.97
CA HIS A 96 4.73 -14.86 30.81
C HIS A 96 3.80 -14.09 31.74
N VAL A 97 2.50 -14.35 31.65
CA VAL A 97 1.47 -13.74 32.48
C VAL A 97 0.76 -14.85 33.23
N TYR A 98 1.18 -15.10 34.47
CA TYR A 98 0.59 -16.15 35.28
C TYR A 98 -0.84 -15.81 35.69
N VAL A 99 -1.79 -16.74 35.56
CA VAL A 99 -3.19 -16.56 35.97
C VAL A 99 -3.69 -17.76 36.77
N THR A 100 -4.36 -17.48 37.89
CA THR A 100 -4.95 -18.48 38.79
C THR A 100 -6.30 -18.02 39.31
N GLU A 101 -7.03 -18.92 39.99
CA GLU A 101 -8.32 -18.65 40.63
C GLU A 101 -8.31 -17.49 41.63
N LYS A 102 -7.14 -17.12 42.17
CA LYS A 102 -6.98 -16.01 43.14
C LYS A 102 -6.49 -14.72 42.51
N THR A 103 -6.27 -14.70 41.20
CA THR A 103 -5.76 -13.52 40.49
C THR A 103 -6.84 -12.45 40.44
N ARG A 104 -6.49 -11.21 40.76
CA ARG A 104 -7.40 -10.05 40.73
C ARG A 104 -6.98 -9.06 39.65
N PHE A 105 -7.94 -8.54 38.88
CA PHE A 105 -7.63 -7.72 37.70
C PHE A 105 -6.84 -6.48 38.08
N VAL A 106 -7.36 -5.66 39.00
CA VAL A 106 -6.76 -4.39 39.38
C VAL A 106 -5.44 -4.56 40.16
N GLN A 107 -5.35 -5.57 41.04
CA GLN A 107 -4.23 -5.68 41.98
C GLN A 107 -3.07 -6.56 41.48
N ASP A 108 -3.35 -7.51 40.60
CA ASP A 108 -2.35 -8.49 40.16
C ASP A 108 -2.03 -8.35 38.66
N LEU A 109 -3.03 -8.10 37.80
CA LEU A 109 -2.83 -7.95 36.35
C LEU A 109 -2.41 -6.52 35.98
N MET A 110 -3.25 -5.53 36.29
CA MET A 110 -3.03 -4.12 35.91
C MET A 110 -2.09 -3.37 36.86
N GLY A 111 -2.16 -3.67 38.16
CA GLY A 111 -1.55 -2.84 39.19
C GLY A 111 -0.89 -3.61 40.32
N GLY A 112 -0.80 -2.95 41.49
CA GLY A 112 -0.17 -3.50 42.68
C GLY A 112 1.32 -3.81 42.51
N LYS A 113 1.83 -4.70 43.36
CA LYS A 113 3.23 -5.14 43.35
C LYS A 113 3.53 -6.10 42.19
N LEU A 114 2.53 -6.88 41.75
CA LEU A 114 2.72 -7.91 40.74
C LEU A 114 2.64 -7.35 39.31
N ARG A 115 1.67 -6.47 39.03
CA ARG A 115 1.57 -5.69 37.77
C ARG A 115 1.94 -6.50 36.53
N ARG A 116 1.34 -7.67 36.38
CA ARG A 116 1.78 -8.70 35.42
C ARG A 116 1.70 -8.24 33.97
N LEU A 117 0.66 -7.50 33.57
CA LEU A 117 0.53 -6.99 32.20
C LEU A 117 1.56 -5.88 31.91
N PRO A 118 1.72 -4.83 32.76
CA PRO A 118 2.83 -3.88 32.60
C PRO A 118 4.21 -4.53 32.55
N ALA A 119 4.49 -5.48 33.46
CA ALA A 119 5.78 -6.16 33.50
C ALA A 119 6.03 -7.01 32.25
N PHE A 120 4.97 -7.61 31.69
CA PHE A 120 5.06 -8.30 30.40
C PHE A 120 5.34 -7.34 29.25
N ALA A 121 4.67 -6.18 29.20
CA ALA A 121 4.97 -5.15 28.19
C ALA A 121 6.42 -4.65 28.28
N ASP A 122 6.97 -4.49 29.49
CA ASP A 122 8.40 -4.17 29.68
C ASP A 122 9.32 -5.26 29.12
N ALA A 123 8.92 -6.54 29.25
CA ALA A 123 9.66 -7.68 28.70
C ALA A 123 9.58 -7.74 27.17
N VAL A 124 8.41 -7.48 26.58
CA VAL A 124 8.24 -7.34 25.12
C VAL A 124 9.19 -6.27 24.58
N ASN A 125 9.15 -5.06 25.17
CA ASN A 125 10.03 -3.95 24.79
C ASN A 125 11.52 -4.29 24.96
N ALA A 126 11.87 -5.15 25.93
CA ALA A 126 13.24 -5.61 26.10
C ALA A 126 13.70 -6.56 24.99
N GLU A 127 12.80 -7.38 24.42
CA GLU A 127 13.11 -8.22 23.26
C GLU A 127 13.21 -7.38 21.99
N ILE A 128 12.29 -6.44 21.76
CA ILE A 128 12.33 -5.51 20.61
C ILE A 128 13.66 -4.76 20.56
N ARG A 129 14.10 -4.18 21.69
CA ARG A 129 15.40 -3.49 21.78
C ARG A 129 16.60 -4.37 21.44
N LYS A 130 16.51 -5.70 21.51
CA LYS A 130 17.60 -6.57 21.05
C LYS A 130 17.66 -6.59 19.53
N VAL A 131 16.51 -6.64 18.85
CA VAL A 131 16.41 -6.57 17.39
C VAL A 131 16.86 -5.20 16.88
N GLU A 132 16.36 -4.11 17.45
CA GLU A 132 16.73 -2.73 17.05
C GLU A 132 18.24 -2.47 17.13
N ARG A 133 18.92 -3.02 18.15
CA ARG A 133 20.39 -2.93 18.28
C ARG A 133 21.15 -3.62 17.15
N LEU A 134 20.54 -4.60 16.51
CA LEU A 134 21.12 -5.24 15.33
C LEU A 134 20.91 -4.38 14.08
N LEU A 135 19.85 -3.56 14.04
CA LEU A 135 19.44 -2.73 12.88
C LEU A 135 19.83 -1.25 13.00
N THR A 136 20.95 -0.94 13.69
CA THR A 136 21.46 0.45 13.73
C THR A 136 21.90 0.94 12.34
N PRO A 137 21.90 2.26 12.06
CA PRO A 137 22.33 2.79 10.76
C PRO A 137 23.72 2.30 10.32
N THR A 138 24.66 2.20 11.26
CA THR A 138 26.00 1.67 11.00
C THR A 138 25.97 0.20 10.57
N ASN A 139 25.13 -0.61 11.21
CA ASN A 139 25.00 -2.02 10.87
C ASN A 139 24.27 -2.21 9.52
N LEU A 140 23.22 -1.43 9.26
CA LEU A 140 22.44 -1.52 8.02
C LEU A 140 23.30 -1.36 6.77
N ALA A 141 24.33 -0.50 6.82
CA ALA A 141 25.28 -0.31 5.72
C ALA A 141 26.12 -1.57 5.39
N MET A 142 26.20 -2.53 6.32
CA MET A 142 26.95 -3.78 6.16
C MET A 142 26.06 -5.01 5.97
N LEU A 143 24.74 -4.88 6.20
CA LEU A 143 23.81 -6.00 6.16
C LEU A 143 23.28 -6.24 4.75
N THR A 144 23.11 -7.51 4.42
CA THR A 144 22.40 -7.92 3.20
C THR A 144 20.89 -7.75 3.40
N THR A 145 20.14 -7.54 2.30
CA THR A 145 18.69 -7.31 2.34
C THR A 145 17.93 -8.44 3.06
N ASP A 146 18.31 -9.69 2.85
CA ASP A 146 17.69 -10.86 3.49
C ASP A 146 17.81 -10.82 5.02
N ARG A 147 18.95 -10.34 5.55
CA ARG A 147 19.18 -10.23 6.99
C ARG A 147 18.35 -9.11 7.61
N VAL A 148 18.22 -7.98 6.93
CA VAL A 148 17.37 -6.87 7.38
C VAL A 148 15.91 -7.30 7.41
N VAL A 149 15.41 -7.88 6.31
CA VAL A 149 14.05 -8.41 6.20
C VAL A 149 13.78 -9.44 7.30
N LYS A 150 14.68 -10.40 7.49
CA LYS A 150 14.52 -11.43 8.53
C LYS A 150 14.43 -10.81 9.93
N ALA A 151 15.29 -9.84 10.26
CA ALA A 151 15.26 -9.19 11.56
C ALA A 151 13.95 -8.44 11.82
N LEU A 152 13.44 -7.71 10.83
CA LEU A 152 12.13 -7.06 10.92
C LEU A 152 11.00 -8.08 11.09
N THR A 153 11.05 -9.23 10.41
CA THR A 153 10.07 -10.31 10.62
C THR A 153 10.11 -10.84 12.06
N VAL A 154 11.30 -10.99 12.65
CA VAL A 154 11.41 -11.38 14.07
C VAL A 154 10.77 -10.34 14.98
N GLU A 155 10.94 -9.04 14.68
CA GLU A 155 10.29 -7.95 15.41
C GLU A 155 8.75 -8.06 15.37
N ALA A 156 8.16 -8.24 14.18
CA ALA A 156 6.72 -8.44 14.03
C ALA A 156 6.23 -9.68 14.81
N ASN A 157 6.98 -10.78 14.76
CA ASN A 157 6.64 -12.00 15.48
C ASN A 157 6.65 -11.82 17.01
N ILE A 158 7.53 -10.97 17.56
CA ILE A 158 7.54 -10.63 18.99
C ILE A 158 6.20 -9.99 19.37
N TYR A 159 5.74 -9.01 18.57
CA TYR A 159 4.47 -8.32 18.83
C TYR A 159 3.26 -9.24 18.67
N GLU A 160 3.20 -10.05 17.61
CA GLU A 160 2.09 -11.02 17.43
C GLU A 160 2.00 -12.00 18.59
N TYR A 161 3.16 -12.52 19.03
CA TYR A 161 3.20 -13.42 20.16
C TYR A 161 2.78 -12.72 21.47
N ALA A 162 3.10 -11.43 21.63
CA ALA A 162 2.62 -10.64 22.77
C ALA A 162 1.08 -10.54 22.79
N VAL A 163 0.45 -10.31 21.63
CA VAL A 163 -1.01 -10.30 21.48
C VAL A 163 -1.60 -11.65 21.86
N GLU A 164 -1.02 -12.76 21.37
CA GLU A 164 -1.45 -14.12 21.71
C GLU A 164 -1.38 -14.38 23.22
N VAL A 165 -0.29 -13.99 23.88
CA VAL A 165 -0.10 -14.17 25.32
C VAL A 165 -1.17 -13.41 26.10
N VAL A 166 -1.39 -12.13 25.79
CA VAL A 166 -2.39 -11.30 26.48
C VAL A 166 -3.79 -11.86 26.27
N ASN A 167 -4.17 -12.15 25.02
CA ASN A 167 -5.48 -12.72 24.71
C ASN A 167 -5.72 -14.04 25.46
N THR A 168 -4.75 -14.94 25.43
CA THR A 168 -4.85 -16.25 26.10
C THR A 168 -5.02 -16.11 27.60
N GLN A 169 -4.23 -15.24 28.24
CA GLN A 169 -4.23 -15.12 29.70
C GLN A 169 -5.42 -14.31 30.23
N ILE A 170 -5.93 -13.35 29.48
CA ILE A 170 -7.15 -12.62 29.86
C ILE A 170 -8.39 -13.50 29.68
N ASN A 171 -8.48 -14.29 28.60
CA ASN A 171 -9.51 -15.32 28.49
C ASN A 171 -9.44 -16.33 29.64
N ARG A 172 -8.23 -16.79 30.00
CA ARG A 172 -8.04 -17.67 31.16
C ARG A 172 -8.50 -17.01 32.46
N TYR A 173 -8.23 -15.72 32.65
CA TYR A 173 -8.68 -14.98 33.83
C TYR A 173 -10.20 -14.99 33.96
N PHE A 174 -10.93 -14.74 32.86
CA PHE A 174 -12.39 -14.85 32.84
C PHE A 174 -12.90 -16.26 33.13
N GLU A 175 -12.18 -17.28 32.68
CA GLU A 175 -12.56 -18.67 32.87
C GLU A 175 -12.46 -19.12 34.34
N ILE A 176 -11.37 -18.75 35.05
CA ILE A 176 -11.04 -19.36 36.35
C ILE A 176 -11.00 -18.43 37.55
N SER A 177 -10.89 -17.11 37.36
CA SER A 177 -10.73 -16.23 38.51
C SER A 177 -12.01 -16.08 39.33
N ASN A 178 -11.86 -16.19 40.66
CA ASN A 178 -12.94 -15.89 41.59
C ASN A 178 -13.34 -14.40 41.60
N ASP A 179 -12.48 -13.51 41.08
CA ASP A 179 -12.68 -12.05 41.03
C ASP A 179 -13.80 -11.65 40.05
N VAL A 180 -13.95 -12.42 38.95
CA VAL A 180 -14.98 -12.20 37.91
C VAL A 180 -16.08 -13.26 37.91
N LYS A 181 -15.97 -14.30 38.74
CA LYS A 181 -16.90 -15.44 38.76
C LYS A 181 -18.38 -15.04 38.90
N ALA A 182 -18.68 -13.97 39.64
CA ALA A 182 -20.04 -13.47 39.84
C ALA A 182 -20.59 -12.67 38.63
N TYR A 183 -19.71 -12.20 37.75
CA TYR A 183 -20.03 -11.31 36.62
C TYR A 183 -19.54 -11.87 35.28
N LYS A 184 -19.19 -13.16 35.24
CA LYS A 184 -18.59 -13.79 34.06
C LYS A 184 -19.51 -13.82 32.83
N ASP A 185 -20.82 -13.70 33.07
CA ASP A 185 -21.87 -13.67 32.04
C ASP A 185 -22.43 -12.24 31.86
N ASP A 186 -21.84 -11.24 32.54
CA ASP A 186 -22.22 -9.83 32.43
C ASP A 186 -21.44 -9.17 31.28
N PRO A 187 -22.10 -8.84 30.16
CA PRO A 187 -21.43 -8.31 28.98
C PRO A 187 -20.78 -6.94 29.23
N GLU A 188 -21.31 -6.12 30.14
CA GLU A 188 -20.75 -4.80 30.42
C GLU A 188 -19.42 -4.90 31.17
N VAL A 189 -19.34 -5.81 32.15
CA VAL A 189 -18.11 -6.04 32.92
C VAL A 189 -17.02 -6.63 32.03
N LEU A 190 -17.38 -7.63 31.20
CA LEU A 190 -16.45 -8.21 30.23
C LEU A 190 -15.94 -7.15 29.25
N ALA A 191 -16.84 -6.33 28.69
CA ALA A 191 -16.48 -5.28 27.74
C ALA A 191 -15.60 -4.20 28.36
N ASN A 192 -15.81 -3.82 29.62
CA ASN A 192 -14.98 -2.84 30.30
C ASN A 192 -13.55 -3.35 30.53
N ILE A 193 -13.41 -4.59 31.02
CA ILE A 193 -12.10 -5.21 31.22
C ILE A 193 -11.37 -5.36 29.87
N TRP A 194 -12.05 -5.88 28.85
CA TRP A 194 -11.47 -5.98 27.51
C TRP A 194 -11.14 -4.61 26.92
N GLY A 195 -11.95 -3.58 27.13
CA GLY A 195 -11.64 -2.22 26.71
C GLY A 195 -10.31 -1.71 27.29
N GLN A 196 -10.07 -1.96 28.58
CA GLN A 196 -8.81 -1.59 29.24
C GLN A 196 -7.62 -2.40 28.74
N VAL A 197 -7.79 -3.72 28.55
CA VAL A 197 -6.73 -4.60 28.04
C VAL A 197 -6.41 -4.28 26.59
N ASN A 198 -7.43 -4.08 25.76
CA ASN A 198 -7.27 -3.81 24.34
C ASN A 198 -6.51 -2.50 24.13
N TYR A 199 -6.97 -1.43 24.76
CA TYR A 199 -6.32 -0.12 24.65
C TYR A 199 -4.91 -0.11 25.27
N GLY A 200 -4.71 -0.80 26.39
CA GLY A 200 -3.44 -0.77 27.12
C GLY A 200 -2.36 -1.68 26.55
N TYR A 201 -2.72 -2.76 25.86
CA TYR A 201 -1.77 -3.82 25.50
C TYR A 201 -2.00 -4.41 24.10
N ILE A 202 -3.22 -4.81 23.74
CA ILE A 202 -3.44 -5.50 22.45
C ILE A 202 -3.27 -4.54 21.27
N TYR A 203 -4.01 -3.43 21.24
CA TYR A 203 -3.91 -2.49 20.12
C TYR A 203 -2.50 -1.94 19.95
N PRO A 204 -1.78 -1.51 21.01
CA PRO A 204 -0.37 -1.12 20.86
C PRO A 204 0.51 -2.19 20.20
N PHE A 205 0.41 -3.46 20.60
CA PHE A 205 1.21 -4.52 19.98
C PHE A 205 0.76 -4.84 18.55
N GLU A 206 -0.54 -4.88 18.30
CA GLU A 206 -1.06 -5.10 16.94
C GLU A 206 -0.65 -3.98 15.98
N ASP A 207 -0.73 -2.73 16.41
CA ASP A 207 -0.40 -1.57 15.58
C ASP A 207 1.09 -1.54 15.23
N GLU A 208 1.97 -1.88 16.18
CA GLU A 208 3.40 -2.04 15.92
C GLU A 208 3.67 -3.21 14.96
N ALA A 209 3.03 -4.36 15.14
CA ALA A 209 3.16 -5.48 14.20
C ALA A 209 2.73 -5.09 12.78
N LYS A 210 1.57 -4.43 12.65
CA LYS A 210 1.05 -3.91 11.37
C LYS A 210 2.02 -2.92 10.74
N MET A 211 2.63 -2.02 11.52
CA MET A 211 3.62 -1.06 11.03
C MET A 211 4.88 -1.76 10.49
N VAL A 212 5.38 -2.79 11.18
CA VAL A 212 6.53 -3.58 10.73
C VAL A 212 6.19 -4.34 9.43
N TYR A 213 5.01 -4.96 9.34
CA TYR A 213 4.58 -5.62 8.10
C TYR A 213 4.40 -4.62 6.94
N ASN A 214 3.86 -3.44 7.21
CA ASN A 214 3.77 -2.38 6.21
C ASN A 214 5.16 -1.91 5.76
N THR A 215 6.14 -1.88 6.67
CA THR A 215 7.55 -1.59 6.33
C THR A 215 8.15 -2.68 5.46
N LEU A 216 7.88 -3.96 5.75
CA LEU A 216 8.30 -5.09 4.92
C LEU A 216 7.67 -5.03 3.51
N TYR A 217 6.39 -4.67 3.44
CA TYR A 217 5.66 -4.53 2.19
C TYR A 217 6.14 -3.33 1.36
N SER A 218 6.05 -2.12 1.90
CA SER A 218 6.40 -0.89 1.18
C SER A 218 7.92 -0.69 1.02
N GLY A 219 8.74 -1.16 1.97
CA GLY A 219 10.18 -0.99 1.94
C GLY A 219 10.93 -2.03 1.13
N PHE A 220 10.34 -3.21 0.90
CA PHE A 220 11.03 -4.34 0.26
C PHE A 220 10.19 -5.01 -0.83
N HIS A 221 8.95 -5.40 -0.54
CA HIS A 221 8.10 -6.10 -1.51
C HIS A 221 7.76 -5.22 -2.73
N LEU A 222 7.26 -4.00 -2.53
CA LEU A 222 6.91 -3.06 -3.61
C LEU A 222 8.11 -2.67 -4.51
N PRO A 223 9.32 -2.41 -3.98
CA PRO A 223 10.53 -2.26 -4.81
C PRO A 223 10.95 -3.52 -5.58
N GLY A 224 10.38 -4.69 -5.25
CA GLY A 224 10.58 -5.96 -5.96
C GLY A 224 11.47 -6.98 -5.24
N TYR A 225 11.80 -6.78 -3.97
CA TYR A 225 12.46 -7.83 -3.16
C TYR A 225 11.39 -8.77 -2.61
N VAL A 226 11.29 -9.94 -3.24
CA VAL A 226 10.32 -10.98 -2.91
C VAL A 226 11.03 -12.22 -2.38
N ASP A 227 10.68 -12.60 -1.16
CA ASP A 227 11.09 -13.79 -0.44
C ASP A 227 9.93 -14.29 0.45
N GLU A 228 10.18 -15.32 1.28
CA GLU A 228 9.17 -15.88 2.20
C GLU A 228 8.64 -14.84 3.19
N ASN A 229 9.52 -14.00 3.75
CA ASN A 229 9.20 -13.03 4.79
C ASN A 229 8.37 -11.85 4.26
N THR A 230 8.76 -11.28 3.12
CA THR A 230 8.01 -10.22 2.45
C THR A 230 6.67 -10.72 1.90
N THR A 231 6.60 -11.97 1.46
CA THR A 231 5.32 -12.61 1.08
C THR A 231 4.42 -12.81 2.29
N ASN A 232 4.98 -13.25 3.43
CA ASN A 232 4.22 -13.35 4.68
C ASN A 232 3.68 -11.98 5.12
N ALA A 233 4.44 -10.90 4.98
CA ALA A 233 3.95 -9.55 5.27
C ALA A 233 2.73 -9.17 4.43
N VAL A 234 2.72 -9.50 3.13
CA VAL A 234 1.54 -9.30 2.26
C VAL A 234 0.33 -10.09 2.77
N ASN A 235 0.52 -11.35 3.14
CA ASN A 235 -0.56 -12.20 3.67
C ASN A 235 -1.12 -11.60 4.96
N LYS A 236 -0.26 -11.18 5.88
CA LYS A 236 -0.65 -10.58 7.17
C LYS A 236 -1.41 -9.27 7.00
N LEU A 237 -0.93 -8.37 6.14
CA LEU A 237 -1.67 -7.15 5.81
C LEU A 237 -3.01 -7.44 5.15
N THR A 238 -3.12 -8.53 4.38
CA THR A 238 -4.39 -8.98 3.78
C THR A 238 -5.34 -9.46 4.87
N GLU A 239 -4.86 -10.28 5.81
CA GLU A 239 -5.64 -10.76 6.96
C GLU A 239 -6.15 -9.61 7.83
N PHE A 240 -5.36 -8.53 7.97
CA PHE A 240 -5.76 -7.32 8.67
C PHE A 240 -6.69 -6.39 7.88
N GLY A 241 -6.98 -6.69 6.60
CA GLY A 241 -7.77 -5.82 5.74
C GLY A 241 -7.09 -4.48 5.39
N MET A 242 -5.75 -4.45 5.45
CA MET A 242 -4.94 -3.25 5.24
C MET A 242 -4.23 -3.22 3.87
N MET A 243 -4.42 -4.24 3.03
CA MET A 243 -3.83 -4.26 1.70
C MET A 243 -4.49 -3.22 0.79
N SER A 244 -3.68 -2.26 0.35
CA SER A 244 -4.06 -1.29 -0.66
C SER A 244 -3.72 -1.82 -2.05
N SER A 245 -4.60 -1.59 -3.02
CA SER A 245 -4.33 -1.89 -4.42
C SER A 245 -3.69 -0.67 -5.08
N PHE A 246 -2.60 -0.90 -5.82
CA PHE A 246 -1.84 0.16 -6.45
C PHE A 246 -1.72 -0.06 -7.96
N GLN A 247 -2.03 0.98 -8.72
CA GLN A 247 -1.66 1.06 -10.11
C GLN A 247 -0.18 1.44 -10.21
N LYS A 248 0.62 0.51 -10.73
CA LYS A 248 2.06 0.71 -10.99
C LYS A 248 2.28 1.28 -12.39
N LYS A 249 3.02 2.39 -12.47
CA LYS A 249 3.58 2.92 -13.73
C LYS A 249 5.09 2.84 -13.73
N GLU A 250 5.68 2.40 -14.82
CA GLU A 250 7.13 2.26 -14.98
C GLU A 250 7.67 3.20 -16.05
N TYR A 251 8.79 3.83 -15.74
CA TYR A 251 9.46 4.80 -16.60
C TYR A 251 10.94 4.40 -16.73
N ALA A 252 11.22 3.40 -17.56
CA ALA A 252 12.59 3.06 -17.92
C ALA A 252 13.28 4.25 -18.58
N LEU A 253 14.59 4.41 -18.36
CA LEU A 253 15.37 5.40 -19.12
C LEU A 253 15.11 5.16 -20.62
N GLY A 254 14.82 6.24 -21.36
CA GLY A 254 14.36 6.17 -22.73
C GLY A 254 13.85 7.52 -23.22
N SER A 255 13.03 7.52 -24.27
CA SER A 255 12.57 8.76 -24.93
C SER A 255 11.63 9.63 -24.09
N ALA A 256 11.04 9.11 -23.02
CA ALA A 256 10.20 9.88 -22.10
C ALA A 256 11.03 10.81 -21.18
N TRP A 257 12.34 10.55 -21.07
CA TRP A 257 13.25 11.32 -20.22
C TRP A 257 13.95 12.41 -21.01
N GLN A 258 14.18 13.54 -20.36
CA GLN A 258 15.07 14.58 -20.81
C GLN A 258 16.46 14.36 -20.22
N TYR A 259 17.50 14.52 -21.03
CA TYR A 259 18.87 14.26 -20.62
C TYR A 259 19.75 15.48 -20.77
N SER A 260 20.55 15.75 -19.74
CA SER A 260 21.59 16.76 -19.77
C SER A 260 22.87 16.19 -19.18
N ARG A 261 24.01 16.67 -19.65
CA ARG A 261 25.31 16.44 -19.05
C ARG A 261 25.65 17.61 -18.14
N VAL A 262 26.13 17.32 -16.95
CA VAL A 262 26.61 18.31 -15.99
C VAL A 262 28.11 18.11 -15.81
N PHE A 263 28.87 19.20 -15.96
CA PHE A 263 30.32 19.24 -15.82
C PHE A 263 30.73 19.76 -14.42
N ASP A 264 32.02 19.62 -14.08
CA ASP A 264 32.56 20.00 -12.76
C ASP A 264 32.39 21.50 -12.42
N ASP A 265 32.28 22.36 -13.42
CA ASP A 265 32.00 23.79 -13.27
C ASP A 265 30.50 24.12 -13.16
N ALA A 266 29.66 23.09 -13.00
CA ALA A 266 28.21 23.14 -12.99
C ALA A 266 27.58 23.65 -14.31
N GLU A 267 28.33 23.70 -15.41
CA GLU A 267 27.75 23.90 -16.73
C GLU A 267 26.89 22.68 -17.10
N THR A 268 25.69 22.96 -17.62
CA THR A 268 24.72 21.93 -18.04
C THR A 268 24.47 22.03 -19.54
N SER A 269 24.58 20.91 -20.25
CA SER A 269 24.35 20.84 -21.70
C SER A 269 23.36 19.73 -22.05
N PRO A 270 22.27 20.01 -22.79
CA PRO A 270 21.31 18.99 -23.19
C PRO A 270 21.95 17.97 -24.14
N ILE A 271 21.59 16.70 -23.98
CA ILE A 271 22.11 15.59 -24.79
C ILE A 271 20.99 14.66 -25.26
N SER A 272 21.26 13.86 -26.29
CA SER A 272 20.36 12.81 -26.76
C SER A 272 21.11 11.47 -26.82
N PRO A 273 21.31 10.80 -25.65
CA PRO A 273 22.07 9.57 -25.59
C PRO A 273 21.35 8.43 -26.32
N THR A 274 22.11 7.47 -26.84
CA THR A 274 21.53 6.20 -27.28
C THR A 274 21.24 5.35 -26.06
N VAL A 275 19.96 5.07 -25.83
CA VAL A 275 19.51 4.23 -24.72
C VAL A 275 19.21 2.83 -25.23
N ARG A 276 19.70 1.81 -24.53
CA ARG A 276 19.43 0.39 -24.79
C ARG A 276 18.51 -0.16 -23.71
N THR A 277 17.79 -1.23 -24.01
CA THR A 277 16.97 -1.93 -23.01
C THR A 277 17.76 -3.10 -22.44
N VAL A 278 17.67 -3.29 -21.13
CA VAL A 278 18.26 -4.43 -20.40
C VAL A 278 17.25 -4.98 -19.41
N THR A 279 17.34 -6.26 -19.08
CA THR A 279 16.42 -6.94 -18.16
C THR A 279 17.20 -7.65 -17.05
N THR A 280 16.80 -7.47 -15.80
CA THR A 280 17.44 -8.13 -14.64
C THR A 280 17.10 -9.61 -14.57
N VAL A 281 17.79 -10.36 -13.69
CA VAL A 281 17.48 -11.78 -13.43
C VAL A 281 16.02 -11.99 -13.02
N LYS A 282 15.41 -11.06 -12.27
CA LYS A 282 13.99 -11.13 -11.88
C LYS A 282 13.03 -10.46 -12.89
N GLY A 283 13.48 -10.16 -14.11
CA GLY A 283 12.61 -9.72 -15.19
C GLY A 283 12.28 -8.23 -15.22
N LEU A 284 12.93 -7.39 -14.40
CA LEU A 284 12.70 -5.94 -14.46
C LEU A 284 13.36 -5.34 -15.70
N THR A 285 12.61 -4.61 -16.50
CA THR A 285 13.12 -3.91 -17.68
C THR A 285 13.64 -2.51 -17.31
N MET A 286 14.85 -2.18 -17.74
CA MET A 286 15.55 -0.93 -17.45
C MET A 286 16.14 -0.35 -18.72
N GLY A 287 16.33 0.97 -18.74
CA GLY A 287 17.12 1.62 -19.80
C GLY A 287 18.58 1.72 -19.39
N GLU A 288 19.49 1.42 -20.32
CA GLU A 288 20.94 1.46 -20.17
C GLU A 288 21.55 2.55 -21.04
N LEU A 289 22.47 3.34 -20.48
CA LEU A 289 23.28 4.29 -21.22
C LEU A 289 24.68 4.42 -20.58
N GLN A 290 25.61 5.04 -21.31
CA GLN A 290 26.98 5.26 -20.86
C GLN A 290 27.17 6.70 -20.39
N ILE A 291 27.76 6.86 -19.19
CA ILE A 291 28.15 8.16 -18.64
C ILE A 291 29.63 8.37 -18.95
N PRO A 292 30.02 9.44 -19.67
CA PRO A 292 31.43 9.73 -19.94
C PRO A 292 32.25 9.98 -18.67
N PRO A 293 33.59 9.83 -18.75
CA PRO A 293 34.50 10.13 -17.63
C PRO A 293 34.31 11.53 -17.05
N ALA A 294 34.52 11.69 -15.74
CA ALA A 294 34.50 12.98 -15.04
C ALA A 294 33.28 13.86 -15.37
N THR A 295 32.09 13.26 -15.47
CA THR A 295 30.84 13.98 -15.75
C THR A 295 29.70 13.42 -14.92
N LYS A 296 28.62 14.20 -14.76
CA LYS A 296 27.35 13.69 -14.27
C LYS A 296 26.33 13.63 -15.39
N LEU A 297 25.50 12.59 -15.38
CA LEU A 297 24.28 12.54 -16.18
C LEU A 297 23.11 13.05 -15.34
N GLN A 298 22.41 14.06 -15.83
CA GLN A 298 21.09 14.46 -15.35
C GLN A 298 20.02 13.83 -16.24
N ALA A 299 19.11 13.07 -15.64
CA ALA A 299 17.91 12.55 -16.28
C ALA A 299 16.67 13.11 -15.59
N GLU A 300 15.76 13.70 -16.35
CA GLU A 300 14.55 14.34 -15.83
C GLU A 300 13.28 13.79 -16.49
N ILE A 301 12.23 13.57 -15.71
CA ILE A 301 10.91 13.15 -16.19
C ILE A 301 9.82 13.88 -15.43
N LYS A 302 8.70 14.13 -16.11
CA LYS A 302 7.46 14.63 -15.50
C LYS A 302 6.47 13.49 -15.30
N LEU A 303 5.93 13.39 -14.10
CA LEU A 303 4.87 12.47 -13.72
C LEU A 303 3.54 13.23 -13.70
N GLU A 304 2.70 12.99 -14.71
CA GLU A 304 1.35 13.56 -14.79
C GLU A 304 0.33 12.54 -14.28
N SER A 305 -0.49 12.95 -13.31
CA SER A 305 -1.51 12.11 -12.67
C SER A 305 -2.69 12.95 -12.16
N LYS A 306 -3.78 12.30 -11.75
CA LYS A 306 -4.91 12.95 -11.06
C LYS A 306 -4.75 12.98 -9.54
N ILE A 307 -3.85 12.16 -9.02
CA ILE A 307 -3.50 12.07 -7.60
C ILE A 307 -1.98 11.97 -7.46
N ALA A 308 -1.48 12.39 -6.31
CA ALA A 308 -0.07 12.21 -5.95
C ALA A 308 0.25 10.69 -5.86
N PRO A 309 1.47 10.27 -6.24
CA PRO A 309 1.88 8.88 -6.05
C PRO A 309 1.98 8.55 -4.55
N SER A 310 1.55 7.35 -4.18
CA SER A 310 1.69 6.83 -2.82
C SER A 310 3.14 6.43 -2.52
N PHE A 311 3.82 5.88 -3.53
CA PHE A 311 5.23 5.51 -3.45
C PHE A 311 5.93 5.72 -4.78
N VAL A 312 7.21 6.13 -4.73
CA VAL A 312 8.07 6.20 -5.92
C VAL A 312 9.41 5.56 -5.62
N TYR A 313 9.78 4.59 -6.45
CA TYR A 313 11.04 3.86 -6.34
C TYR A 313 11.92 4.08 -7.56
N LEU A 314 13.17 4.45 -7.32
CA LEU A 314 14.21 4.49 -8.34
C LEU A 314 14.99 3.18 -8.30
N GLN A 315 14.86 2.39 -9.35
CA GLN A 315 15.58 1.14 -9.54
C GLN A 315 16.87 1.43 -10.32
N VAL A 316 18.04 1.12 -9.75
CA VAL A 316 19.35 1.50 -10.34
C VAL A 316 20.35 0.36 -10.27
N ILE A 317 21.12 0.18 -11.35
CA ILE A 317 22.41 -0.51 -11.35
C ILE A 317 23.46 0.51 -11.78
N HIS A 318 24.28 0.95 -10.82
CA HIS A 318 25.33 1.94 -11.02
C HIS A 318 26.38 1.78 -9.92
N SER A 319 27.66 1.91 -10.25
CA SER A 319 28.77 1.69 -9.31
C SER A 319 29.04 2.89 -8.40
N GLU A 320 28.49 4.05 -8.74
CA GLU A 320 28.79 5.33 -8.09
C GLU A 320 27.53 5.96 -7.47
N GLY A 321 27.73 7.07 -6.76
CA GLY A 321 26.66 7.79 -6.07
C GLY A 321 25.55 8.30 -7.00
N VAL A 322 24.31 8.26 -6.48
CA VAL A 322 23.10 8.77 -7.14
C VAL A 322 22.48 9.84 -6.25
N GLU A 323 22.02 10.92 -6.85
CA GLU A 323 21.25 11.99 -6.19
C GLU A 323 19.89 12.11 -6.89
N ALA A 324 18.83 12.39 -6.15
CA ALA A 324 17.50 12.58 -6.72
C ALA A 324 16.82 13.82 -6.15
N PHE A 325 16.01 14.46 -6.98
CA PHE A 325 15.24 15.65 -6.65
C PHE A 325 13.80 15.47 -7.11
N VAL A 326 12.86 15.92 -6.29
CA VAL A 326 11.43 15.97 -6.61
C VAL A 326 10.99 17.43 -6.48
N ASN A 327 10.44 18.00 -7.55
CA ASN A 327 10.01 19.40 -7.58
C ASN A 327 11.09 20.38 -7.08
N ASP A 328 12.33 20.14 -7.52
CA ASP A 328 13.56 20.86 -7.13
C ASP A 328 14.03 20.70 -5.67
N GLU A 329 13.33 19.90 -4.85
CA GLU A 329 13.78 19.54 -3.50
C GLU A 329 14.59 18.24 -3.49
N SER A 330 15.63 18.17 -2.66
CA SER A 330 16.49 16.97 -2.56
C SER A 330 15.73 15.83 -1.89
N ALA A 331 15.59 14.72 -2.60
CA ALA A 331 15.01 13.50 -2.05
C ALA A 331 16.04 12.70 -1.24
N VAL A 332 15.56 12.07 -0.17
CA VAL A 332 16.31 11.06 0.58
C VAL A 332 16.12 9.72 -0.12
N LEU A 333 17.23 9.15 -0.59
CA LEU A 333 17.29 7.81 -1.17
C LEU A 333 17.55 6.79 -0.07
N SER A 334 16.53 6.01 0.29
CA SER A 334 16.66 4.87 1.20
C SER A 334 16.35 3.59 0.43
N GLY A 335 17.28 2.65 0.36
CA GLY A 335 17.11 1.48 -0.49
C GLY A 335 18.06 0.33 -0.16
N PHE A 336 17.71 -0.82 -0.70
CA PHE A 336 18.41 -2.08 -0.49
C PHE A 336 18.66 -2.78 -1.84
N VAL A 337 19.56 -3.75 -1.84
CA VAL A 337 19.80 -4.62 -3.00
C VAL A 337 18.57 -5.52 -3.22
N ILE A 338 18.05 -5.56 -4.44
CA ILE A 338 16.84 -6.29 -4.79
C ILE A 338 17.15 -7.59 -5.55
N ASP A 339 18.03 -7.47 -6.55
CA ASP A 339 18.56 -8.55 -7.38
C ASP A 339 19.86 -8.09 -8.08
N THR A 340 20.19 -8.70 -9.21
CA THR A 340 21.36 -8.39 -10.02
C THR A 340 21.05 -8.60 -11.50
N LEU A 341 21.87 -8.01 -12.38
CA LEU A 341 21.84 -8.31 -13.82
C LEU A 341 22.46 -9.68 -14.13
N ASP A 342 23.55 -10.03 -13.44
CA ASP A 342 24.21 -11.32 -13.53
C ASP A 342 24.53 -11.82 -12.12
N ALA A 343 23.98 -12.99 -11.76
CA ALA A 343 24.21 -13.65 -10.48
C ALA A 343 25.70 -13.95 -10.20
N ARG A 344 26.55 -13.92 -11.22
CA ARG A 344 28.00 -14.14 -11.12
C ARG A 344 28.80 -12.84 -11.01
N GLN A 345 28.17 -11.67 -11.14
CA GLN A 345 28.84 -10.37 -11.13
C GLN A 345 28.23 -9.44 -10.06
N PRO A 346 28.83 -9.37 -8.86
CA PRO A 346 28.37 -8.48 -7.78
C PRO A 346 28.31 -7.00 -8.18
N ALA A 347 29.17 -6.55 -9.10
CA ALA A 347 29.15 -5.18 -9.63
C ALA A 347 27.87 -4.82 -10.42
N THR A 348 26.94 -5.77 -10.58
CA THR A 348 25.67 -5.57 -11.28
C THR A 348 24.45 -5.67 -10.38
N GLU A 349 24.65 -5.56 -9.06
CA GLU A 349 23.58 -5.44 -8.07
C GLU A 349 22.64 -4.28 -8.40
N ARG A 350 21.34 -4.56 -8.33
CA ARG A 350 20.28 -3.57 -8.49
C ARG A 350 19.80 -3.12 -7.12
N PHE A 351 19.83 -1.82 -6.90
CA PHE A 351 19.21 -1.16 -5.77
C PHE A 351 17.81 -0.66 -6.13
N GLY A 352 16.87 -0.79 -5.19
CA GLY A 352 15.56 -0.16 -5.24
C GLY A 352 15.46 0.92 -4.18
N TYR A 353 15.70 2.17 -4.55
CA TYR A 353 15.63 3.30 -3.63
C TYR A 353 14.23 3.86 -3.57
N HIS A 354 13.66 3.95 -2.37
CA HIS A 354 12.46 4.74 -2.11
C HIS A 354 12.84 6.22 -2.05
N LEU A 355 12.15 7.05 -2.84
CA LEU A 355 12.29 8.50 -2.80
C LEU A 355 11.41 9.04 -1.67
N THR A 356 12.04 9.59 -0.63
CA THR A 356 11.37 10.09 0.58
C THR A 356 11.86 11.49 0.96
N GLY A 357 11.24 12.11 1.97
CA GLY A 357 11.66 13.41 2.50
C GLY A 357 11.32 14.61 1.61
N VAL A 358 10.36 14.43 0.69
CA VAL A 358 9.87 15.42 -0.27
C VAL A 358 8.34 15.39 -0.28
N GLU A 359 7.73 16.52 -0.63
CA GLU A 359 6.29 16.62 -0.86
C GLU A 359 5.93 16.25 -2.30
N TRP A 360 4.77 15.63 -2.48
CA TRP A 360 4.26 15.21 -3.77
C TRP A 360 3.04 16.04 -4.16
N ASP A 361 3.10 16.69 -5.31
CA ASP A 361 1.99 17.45 -5.88
C ASP A 361 0.93 16.49 -6.45
N GLU A 362 -0.34 16.90 -6.42
CA GLU A 362 -1.46 16.05 -6.85
C GLU A 362 -1.47 15.79 -8.37
N THR A 363 -1.02 16.75 -9.17
CA THR A 363 -1.27 16.77 -10.63
C THR A 363 -0.02 16.55 -11.48
N GLU A 364 1.10 17.16 -11.10
CA GLU A 364 2.36 17.07 -11.85
C GLU A 364 3.53 17.05 -10.87
N ASN A 365 4.45 16.11 -11.03
CA ASN A 365 5.71 16.09 -10.27
C ASN A 365 6.89 15.97 -11.24
N THR A 366 7.92 16.79 -11.06
CA THR A 366 9.17 16.69 -11.83
C THR A 366 10.21 15.92 -11.03
N ILE A 367 10.69 14.81 -11.58
CA ILE A 367 11.73 13.97 -10.98
C ILE A 367 13.02 14.17 -11.75
N ARG A 368 14.06 14.64 -11.06
CA ARG A 368 15.41 14.81 -11.61
C ARG A 368 16.38 13.89 -10.87
N VAL A 369 17.12 13.08 -11.61
CA VAL A 369 18.12 12.17 -11.06
C VAL A 369 19.50 12.52 -11.62
N LEU A 370 20.50 12.62 -10.74
CA LEU A 370 21.90 12.79 -11.10
C LEU A 370 22.66 11.49 -10.85
N PHE A 371 23.30 10.99 -11.91
CA PHE A 371 24.19 9.83 -11.85
C PHE A 371 25.63 10.32 -12.03
N ASN A 372 26.48 10.06 -11.05
CA ASN A 372 27.84 10.59 -11.02
C ASN A 372 28.84 9.62 -11.68
N ASN A 373 29.73 10.12 -12.54
CA ASN A 373 30.91 9.36 -12.95
C ASN A 373 32.18 10.13 -12.60
N PRO A 374 32.80 9.84 -11.43
CA PRO A 374 34.06 10.44 -11.03
C PRO A 374 35.28 9.74 -11.66
N LEU A 375 35.08 8.66 -12.41
CA LEU A 375 36.16 7.84 -12.96
C LEU A 375 36.72 8.42 -14.25
N GLU A 376 37.91 7.96 -14.62
CA GLU A 376 38.59 8.30 -15.88
C GLU A 376 38.06 7.51 -17.09
N GLU A 377 37.16 6.54 -16.86
CA GLU A 377 36.53 5.73 -17.89
C GLU A 377 35.00 5.91 -17.92
N SER A 378 34.40 5.57 -19.06
CA SER A 378 32.95 5.59 -19.18
C SER A 378 32.34 4.44 -18.38
N ILE A 379 31.31 4.73 -17.59
CA ILE A 379 30.59 3.71 -16.83
C ILE A 379 29.13 3.61 -17.26
N PRO A 380 28.54 2.40 -17.24
CA PRO A 380 27.12 2.24 -17.50
C PRO A 380 26.28 2.73 -16.31
N VAL A 381 25.11 3.27 -16.64
CA VAL A 381 23.98 3.38 -15.71
C VAL A 381 22.80 2.65 -16.30
N ARG A 382 22.09 1.91 -15.46
CA ARG A 382 20.82 1.26 -15.80
C ARG A 382 19.79 1.73 -14.80
N ALA A 383 18.68 2.32 -15.27
CA ALA A 383 17.64 2.76 -14.36
C ALA A 383 16.22 2.62 -14.93
N THR A 384 15.27 2.53 -13.99
CA THR A 384 13.84 2.72 -14.24
C THR A 384 13.20 3.33 -12.99
N LEU A 385 12.23 4.22 -13.16
CA LEU A 385 11.43 4.76 -12.08
C LEU A 385 10.09 4.00 -12.01
N GLN A 386 9.64 3.65 -10.81
CA GLN A 386 8.35 3.00 -10.57
C GLN A 386 7.52 3.90 -9.67
N ALA A 387 6.37 4.37 -10.17
CA ALA A 387 5.41 5.14 -9.39
C ALA A 387 4.16 4.31 -9.12
N TYR A 388 3.72 4.27 -7.86
CA TYR A 388 2.55 3.55 -7.41
C TYR A 388 1.47 4.55 -6.99
N TYR A 389 0.27 4.41 -7.57
CA TYR A 389 -0.88 5.26 -7.30
C TYR A 389 -2.00 4.43 -6.69
N ASP A 390 -2.61 4.91 -5.61
CA ASP A 390 -3.74 4.22 -4.97
C ASP A 390 -4.93 4.11 -5.93
N GLU A 391 -5.38 2.87 -6.20
CA GLU A 391 -6.45 2.63 -7.16
C GLU A 391 -7.81 3.16 -6.67
N ALA A 392 -8.08 3.11 -5.37
CA ALA A 392 -9.34 3.60 -4.81
C ALA A 392 -9.42 5.13 -4.92
N LEU A 393 -8.32 5.84 -4.67
CA LEU A 393 -8.23 7.29 -4.88
C LEU A 393 -8.30 7.64 -6.37
N LEU A 394 -7.64 6.89 -7.24
CA LEU A 394 -7.75 7.09 -8.69
C LEU A 394 -9.21 6.96 -9.16
N GLU A 395 -9.94 5.94 -8.68
CA GLU A 395 -11.35 5.75 -9.03
C GLU A 395 -12.23 6.92 -8.55
N GLN A 396 -11.94 7.48 -7.38
CA GLN A 396 -12.64 8.66 -6.86
C GLN A 396 -12.42 9.92 -7.73
N THR A 397 -11.31 10.02 -8.46
CA THR A 397 -11.05 11.13 -9.39
C THR A 397 -11.67 10.95 -10.78
N ARG A 398 -12.40 9.86 -11.03
CA ARG A 398 -13.15 9.70 -12.27
C ARG A 398 -14.34 10.66 -12.28
N ILE A 399 -14.50 11.38 -13.39
CA ILE A 399 -15.57 12.35 -13.54
C ILE A 399 -16.89 11.58 -13.52
N ARG A 400 -17.82 12.05 -12.71
CA ARG A 400 -19.17 11.49 -12.59
C ARG A 400 -20.17 12.43 -13.24
N GLU A 401 -21.18 11.85 -13.85
CA GLU A 401 -22.33 12.57 -14.38
C GLU A 401 -23.62 12.06 -13.73
N THR A 402 -24.60 12.95 -13.60
CA THR A 402 -25.93 12.59 -13.08
C THR A 402 -26.94 12.64 -14.22
N ILE A 403 -27.55 11.50 -14.51
CA ILE A 403 -28.68 11.39 -15.44
C ILE A 403 -29.97 11.42 -14.62
N ARG A 404 -30.96 12.19 -15.10
CA ARG A 404 -32.26 12.36 -14.43
C ARG A 404 -33.40 11.94 -15.35
N PHE A 405 -34.37 11.21 -14.80
CA PHE A 405 -35.61 10.84 -15.47
C PHE A 405 -36.78 11.29 -14.61
N SER A 406 -37.40 12.42 -14.99
CA SER A 406 -38.44 13.06 -14.20
C SER A 406 -39.85 12.67 -14.65
N SER A 407 -40.83 12.71 -13.74
CA SER A 407 -42.23 12.47 -14.03
C SER A 407 -42.75 13.46 -15.05
N SER A 408 -43.38 12.97 -16.11
CA SER A 408 -43.94 13.79 -17.17
C SER A 408 -45.03 13.04 -17.93
N PRO A 409 -45.77 13.68 -18.86
CA PRO A 409 -46.73 12.98 -19.72
C PRO A 409 -46.15 11.85 -20.58
N SER A 410 -44.82 11.67 -20.62
CA SER A 410 -44.19 10.50 -21.25
C SER A 410 -44.35 9.20 -20.45
N TRP A 411 -44.64 9.30 -19.15
CA TRP A 411 -44.91 8.14 -18.31
C TRP A 411 -46.27 7.53 -18.68
N ARG A 412 -46.40 6.22 -18.49
CA ARG A 412 -47.65 5.49 -18.72
C ARG A 412 -48.42 5.43 -17.40
N ALA A 413 -49.71 5.75 -17.41
CA ALA A 413 -50.58 5.47 -16.28
C ALA A 413 -51.31 4.15 -16.56
N ILE A 414 -51.44 3.29 -15.55
CA ILE A 414 -52.20 2.05 -15.60
C ILE A 414 -53.30 2.17 -14.55
N VAL A 415 -54.54 1.96 -14.98
CA VAL A 415 -55.73 2.06 -14.14
C VAL A 415 -56.59 0.82 -14.31
N ALA A 416 -57.45 0.53 -13.34
CA ALA A 416 -58.44 -0.52 -13.49
C ALA A 416 -59.58 -0.05 -14.42
N ASP A 417 -59.92 -0.87 -15.40
CA ASP A 417 -61.10 -0.68 -16.22
C ASP A 417 -62.36 -0.75 -15.33
N PRO A 418 -63.25 0.25 -15.36
CA PRO A 418 -64.39 0.32 -14.45
C PRO A 418 -65.32 -0.90 -14.53
N ASP A 419 -65.46 -1.50 -15.72
CA ASP A 419 -66.42 -2.57 -15.99
C ASP A 419 -65.82 -3.96 -15.78
N THR A 420 -64.55 -4.14 -16.13
CA THR A 420 -63.86 -5.43 -16.17
C THR A 420 -62.83 -5.63 -15.08
N GLN A 421 -62.45 -4.56 -14.37
CA GLN A 421 -61.37 -4.52 -13.38
C GLN A 421 -59.99 -4.96 -13.94
N ALA A 422 -59.86 -5.07 -15.27
CA ALA A 422 -58.60 -5.37 -15.92
C ALA A 422 -57.72 -4.12 -15.97
N GLU A 423 -56.40 -4.28 -15.86
CA GLU A 423 -55.47 -3.18 -16.06
C GLU A 423 -55.52 -2.67 -17.51
N ILE A 424 -55.75 -1.37 -17.66
CA ILE A 424 -55.72 -0.67 -18.94
C ILE A 424 -54.73 0.50 -18.89
N GLN A 425 -54.06 0.71 -20.01
CA GLN A 425 -53.14 1.83 -20.17
C GLN A 425 -53.91 3.12 -20.46
N ALA A 426 -53.70 4.14 -19.63
CA ALA A 426 -54.19 5.49 -19.79
C ALA A 426 -53.02 6.48 -20.01
N PRO A 427 -53.23 7.57 -20.74
CA PRO A 427 -52.21 8.62 -20.87
C PRO A 427 -52.05 9.37 -19.55
N ALA A 428 -50.82 9.45 -19.03
CA ALA A 428 -50.49 10.37 -17.96
C ALA A 428 -50.56 11.82 -18.48
N ARG A 429 -51.05 12.74 -17.67
CA ARG A 429 -51.16 14.16 -18.01
C ARG A 429 -50.68 14.99 -16.85
N VAL A 430 -50.16 16.19 -17.14
CA VAL A 430 -49.88 17.17 -16.09
C VAL A 430 -51.17 17.45 -15.34
N SER A 431 -51.15 17.20 -14.04
CA SER A 431 -52.32 17.37 -13.20
C SER A 431 -52.41 18.79 -12.68
N SER A 432 -53.53 19.45 -12.99
CA SER A 432 -53.91 20.72 -12.37
C SER A 432 -54.53 20.54 -10.98
N ALA A 433 -54.78 19.30 -10.55
CA ALA A 433 -55.47 18.97 -9.30
C ALA A 433 -54.52 18.42 -8.22
N PHE A 434 -53.20 18.40 -8.46
CA PHE A 434 -52.21 18.11 -7.43
C PHE A 434 -52.20 19.20 -6.34
N ASP A 435 -52.53 20.46 -6.70
CA ASP A 435 -52.82 21.65 -5.86
C ASP A 435 -51.96 21.90 -4.60
N ILE A 436 -50.78 21.27 -4.53
CA ILE A 436 -49.74 21.53 -3.53
C ILE A 436 -48.81 22.60 -4.10
N PRO A 437 -48.68 23.78 -3.47
CA PRO A 437 -47.76 24.83 -3.93
C PRO A 437 -46.30 24.37 -3.86
N ARG A 438 -45.47 24.85 -4.80
CA ARG A 438 -44.04 24.49 -4.88
C ARG A 438 -43.26 24.82 -3.62
N GLU A 439 -43.60 25.95 -3.00
CA GLU A 439 -43.03 26.43 -1.76
C GLU A 439 -43.35 25.55 -0.54
N MET A 440 -44.28 24.60 -0.67
CA MET A 440 -44.70 23.69 0.41
C MET A 440 -44.00 22.32 0.35
N TYR A 441 -43.11 22.07 -0.61
CA TYR A 441 -42.29 20.85 -0.61
C TYR A 441 -40.79 21.16 -0.80
N SER A 442 -39.95 20.48 -0.03
CA SER A 442 -38.50 20.65 -0.03
C SER A 442 -37.77 19.45 -0.61
N GLY A 443 -36.75 19.68 -1.43
CA GLY A 443 -35.92 18.66 -2.09
C GLY A 443 -36.28 18.35 -3.54
N MET A 444 -37.35 18.95 -4.11
CA MET A 444 -37.73 18.82 -5.53
C MET A 444 -37.97 20.17 -6.23
N GLU A 445 -37.48 21.28 -5.68
CA GLU A 445 -37.75 22.65 -6.15
C GLU A 445 -37.12 22.96 -7.51
N ASP A 446 -35.93 22.40 -7.78
CA ASP A 446 -35.13 22.58 -9.00
C ASP A 446 -35.33 21.46 -10.05
N HIS A 447 -36.29 20.57 -9.83
CA HIS A 447 -36.49 19.38 -10.67
C HIS A 447 -37.32 19.69 -11.92
N GLN A 448 -37.06 18.95 -13.02
CA GLN A 448 -37.90 19.00 -14.23
C GLN A 448 -39.19 18.17 -14.09
N ALA A 449 -39.38 17.53 -12.93
CA ALA A 449 -40.55 16.72 -12.62
C ALA A 449 -41.86 17.55 -12.68
N GLN A 450 -42.86 16.97 -13.31
CA GLN A 450 -44.22 17.53 -13.40
C GLN A 450 -45.19 16.63 -12.64
N PRO A 451 -46.14 17.20 -11.89
CA PRO A 451 -47.16 16.38 -11.23
C PRO A 451 -48.03 15.75 -12.31
N ILE A 452 -48.13 14.42 -12.32
CA ILE A 452 -48.89 13.69 -13.34
C ILE A 452 -50.04 12.89 -12.74
N TRP A 453 -51.15 12.81 -13.46
CA TRP A 453 -52.31 11.97 -13.12
C TRP A 453 -53.08 11.57 -14.39
N PRO A 454 -53.75 10.40 -14.43
CA PRO A 454 -54.68 10.06 -15.50
C PRO A 454 -55.91 10.99 -15.48
N ARG A 455 -56.60 11.10 -16.62
CA ARG A 455 -57.85 11.86 -16.69
C ARG A 455 -58.98 11.08 -16.03
N GLU A 456 -59.66 11.71 -15.10
CA GLU A 456 -60.82 11.17 -14.39
C GLU A 456 -61.95 12.21 -14.31
N THR A 457 -63.08 11.82 -13.72
CA THR A 457 -64.21 12.70 -13.42
C THR A 457 -64.58 12.56 -11.95
N ALA A 458 -65.25 13.55 -11.37
CA ALA A 458 -65.70 13.49 -9.97
C ALA A 458 -66.64 12.31 -9.68
N GLU A 459 -67.32 11.78 -10.71
CA GLU A 459 -68.23 10.64 -10.59
C GLU A 459 -67.51 9.27 -10.72
N ALA A 460 -66.26 9.26 -11.18
CA ALA A 460 -65.45 8.06 -11.36
C ALA A 460 -63.95 8.37 -11.14
N PRO A 461 -63.52 8.56 -9.87
CA PRO A 461 -62.11 8.76 -9.52
C PRO A 461 -61.32 7.44 -9.54
N TYR A 462 -60.03 7.50 -9.88
CA TYR A 462 -59.13 6.35 -9.76
C TYR A 462 -58.40 6.35 -8.43
N TYR A 463 -58.78 5.46 -7.51
CA TYR A 463 -58.08 5.36 -6.22
C TYR A 463 -56.73 4.67 -6.30
N ASP A 464 -56.58 3.74 -7.25
CA ASP A 464 -55.35 2.98 -7.47
C ASP A 464 -54.86 3.26 -8.90
N VAL A 465 -53.66 3.82 -9.02
CA VAL A 465 -53.03 4.17 -10.29
C VAL A 465 -51.58 3.74 -10.27
N ALA A 466 -51.15 2.92 -11.23
CA ALA A 466 -49.73 2.65 -11.42
C ALA A 466 -49.12 3.58 -12.47
N PHE A 467 -47.93 4.10 -12.20
CA PHE A 467 -47.17 4.93 -13.12
C PHE A 467 -45.91 4.20 -13.54
N GLU A 468 -45.72 4.03 -14.85
CA GLU A 468 -44.62 3.28 -15.42
C GLU A 468 -43.75 4.13 -16.33
N THR A 469 -42.42 3.98 -16.21
CA THR A 469 -41.45 4.59 -17.12
C THR A 469 -40.31 3.63 -17.43
N ASP A 470 -39.78 3.72 -18.64
CA ASP A 470 -38.55 3.07 -19.04
C ASP A 470 -37.40 4.09 -19.02
N PHE A 471 -36.22 3.68 -18.56
CA PHE A 471 -35.02 4.51 -18.54
C PHE A 471 -33.78 3.71 -18.95
N ILE A 472 -32.81 4.37 -19.58
CA ILE A 472 -31.63 3.71 -20.16
C ILE A 472 -30.39 4.07 -19.34
N ILE A 473 -29.64 3.05 -18.93
CA ILE A 473 -28.34 3.17 -18.29
C ILE A 473 -27.26 2.76 -19.30
N SER A 474 -26.37 3.69 -19.65
CA SER A 474 -25.32 3.45 -20.65
C SER A 474 -24.00 2.95 -20.05
N GLU A 475 -23.67 3.40 -18.84
CA GLU A 475 -22.45 3.05 -18.11
C GLU A 475 -22.79 2.41 -16.76
N ASN A 476 -21.79 1.91 -16.02
CA ASN A 476 -22.06 1.30 -14.73
C ASN A 476 -22.49 2.39 -13.72
N PRO A 477 -23.69 2.26 -13.11
CA PRO A 477 -24.16 3.23 -12.12
C PRO A 477 -23.37 3.10 -10.82
N VAL A 478 -23.03 4.23 -10.21
CA VAL A 478 -22.37 4.35 -8.90
C VAL A 478 -23.42 4.49 -7.80
N SER A 479 -24.48 5.23 -8.07
CA SER A 479 -25.64 5.38 -7.19
C SER A 479 -26.89 5.56 -8.05
N ALA A 480 -28.04 5.10 -7.54
CA ALA A 480 -29.31 5.27 -8.20
C ALA A 480 -30.41 5.41 -7.15
N ILE A 481 -31.21 6.46 -7.26
CA ILE A 481 -32.31 6.73 -6.34
C ILE A 481 -33.56 7.12 -7.12
N VAL A 482 -34.72 6.82 -6.54
CA VAL A 482 -35.98 7.45 -6.93
C VAL A 482 -36.49 8.28 -5.75
N GLU A 483 -36.82 9.52 -6.06
CA GLU A 483 -37.45 10.46 -5.15
C GLU A 483 -38.86 10.71 -5.64
N PHE A 484 -39.86 10.65 -4.77
CA PHE A 484 -41.24 10.89 -5.20
C PHE A 484 -42.12 11.44 -4.08
N ILE A 485 -43.14 12.19 -4.49
CA ILE A 485 -44.26 12.61 -3.67
C ILE A 485 -45.50 11.94 -4.25
N ALA A 486 -46.01 10.96 -3.51
CA ALA A 486 -47.24 10.25 -3.83
C ALA A 486 -48.23 10.46 -2.67
N PRO A 487 -49.47 10.90 -2.94
CA PRO A 487 -50.51 11.02 -1.93
C PRO A 487 -50.82 9.65 -1.31
N ASP A 488 -51.24 9.66 -0.03
CA ASP A 488 -51.51 8.51 0.84
C ASP A 488 -50.41 7.46 0.90
N THR A 489 -50.34 6.52 -0.07
CA THR A 489 -49.30 5.48 -0.09
C THR A 489 -48.83 5.12 -1.50
N ALA A 490 -47.58 4.64 -1.59
CA ALA A 490 -47.02 4.09 -2.82
C ALA A 490 -46.31 2.73 -2.63
N THR A 491 -46.39 1.89 -3.64
CA THR A 491 -45.61 0.64 -3.77
C THR A 491 -44.76 0.74 -5.02
N VAL A 492 -43.46 0.45 -4.89
CA VAL A 492 -42.47 0.69 -5.95
C VAL A 492 -41.87 -0.63 -6.42
N TYR A 493 -41.81 -0.80 -7.73
CA TYR A 493 -41.22 -1.96 -8.40
C TYR A 493 -40.15 -1.52 -9.40
N LEU A 494 -39.04 -2.24 -9.43
CA LEU A 494 -37.96 -2.08 -10.39
C LEU A 494 -37.76 -3.38 -11.16
N ASN A 495 -37.83 -3.33 -12.48
CA ASN A 495 -37.66 -4.48 -13.37
C ASN A 495 -38.56 -5.68 -13.00
N GLY A 496 -39.76 -5.40 -12.44
CA GLY A 496 -40.73 -6.38 -11.96
C GLY A 496 -40.49 -6.92 -10.55
N GLY A 497 -39.38 -6.57 -9.91
CA GLY A 497 -39.12 -6.87 -8.50
C GLY A 497 -39.67 -5.77 -7.60
N MET A 498 -40.36 -6.15 -6.52
CA MET A 498 -40.86 -5.21 -5.52
C MET A 498 -39.70 -4.64 -4.70
N LEU A 499 -39.60 -3.31 -4.61
CA LEU A 499 -38.58 -2.59 -3.84
C LEU A 499 -39.11 -2.12 -2.50
N ALA A 500 -40.29 -1.51 -2.49
CA ALA A 500 -40.92 -0.96 -1.29
C ALA A 500 -42.44 -1.07 -1.41
N THR A 501 -43.12 -1.18 -0.27
CA THR A 501 -44.58 -1.29 -0.18
C THR A 501 -45.12 -0.32 0.85
N GLU A 502 -46.30 0.23 0.60
CA GLU A 502 -47.02 1.13 1.52
C GLU A 502 -46.17 2.31 2.01
N VAL A 503 -45.32 2.88 1.13
CA VAL A 503 -44.52 4.07 1.43
C VAL A 503 -45.47 5.25 1.60
N MET A 504 -45.60 5.74 2.83
CA MET A 504 -46.47 6.87 3.16
C MET A 504 -45.82 8.20 2.75
N MET A 505 -46.66 9.16 2.35
CA MET A 505 -46.21 10.54 2.14
C MET A 505 -45.62 11.10 3.43
N ASP A 506 -44.42 11.68 3.34
CA ASP A 506 -43.74 12.32 4.47
C ASP A 506 -44.11 13.80 4.51
N TYR A 507 -44.71 14.26 5.61
CA TYR A 507 -45.16 15.65 5.75
C TYR A 507 -45.29 16.11 7.20
N ASP A 508 -45.03 17.40 7.41
CA ASP A 508 -45.36 18.14 8.62
C ASP A 508 -46.77 18.75 8.51
N THR A 509 -47.49 18.82 9.64
CA THR A 509 -48.85 19.36 9.69
C THR A 509 -48.94 20.84 10.02
N ASP A 510 -47.93 21.42 10.69
CA ASP A 510 -47.90 22.86 11.06
C ASP A 510 -46.45 23.39 11.23
N PRO A 511 -45.93 24.24 10.32
CA PRO A 511 -46.55 24.60 9.05
C PRO A 511 -46.64 23.39 8.12
N PHE A 512 -47.66 23.34 7.26
CA PHE A 512 -47.79 22.26 6.28
C PHE A 512 -46.58 22.24 5.34
N HIS A 513 -45.87 21.12 5.33
CA HIS A 513 -44.68 20.95 4.49
C HIS A 513 -44.51 19.48 4.10
N ILE A 514 -44.16 19.20 2.86
CA ILE A 514 -44.02 17.83 2.33
C ILE A 514 -42.56 17.55 1.99
N TYR A 515 -42.10 16.36 2.32
CA TYR A 515 -40.79 15.85 1.96
C TYR A 515 -40.96 14.67 0.97
N PRO A 516 -40.17 14.59 -0.12
CA PRO A 516 -40.22 13.45 -1.00
C PRO A 516 -39.75 12.21 -0.26
N SER A 517 -40.39 11.07 -0.53
CA SER A 517 -39.86 9.78 -0.12
C SER A 517 -38.63 9.44 -0.96
N TYR A 518 -37.57 8.97 -0.30
CA TYR A 518 -36.32 8.56 -0.93
C TYR A 518 -36.22 7.04 -0.92
N LEU A 519 -36.03 6.43 -2.09
CA LEU A 519 -35.74 5.01 -2.22
C LEU A 519 -34.46 4.81 -3.04
N GLU A 520 -33.49 4.11 -2.45
CA GLU A 520 -32.35 3.59 -3.20
C GLU A 520 -32.81 2.49 -4.16
N LEU A 521 -32.35 2.59 -5.41
CA LEU A 521 -32.52 1.55 -6.43
C LEU A 521 -31.31 0.61 -6.33
N PRO A 522 -31.49 -0.68 -5.97
CA PRO A 522 -30.38 -1.60 -5.84
C PRO A 522 -29.60 -1.72 -7.14
N LEU A 523 -28.28 -1.46 -7.09
CA LEU A 523 -27.43 -1.43 -8.29
C LEU A 523 -27.35 -2.80 -8.99
N ASP A 524 -27.51 -3.88 -8.24
CA ASP A 524 -27.56 -5.26 -8.73
C ASP A 524 -28.89 -5.62 -9.42
N ALA A 525 -29.96 -4.90 -9.11
CA ALA A 525 -31.26 -5.02 -9.80
C ALA A 525 -31.31 -4.20 -11.12
N LEU A 526 -30.38 -3.25 -11.29
CA LEU A 526 -30.25 -2.44 -12.50
C LEU A 526 -29.51 -3.21 -13.60
N ARG A 527 -29.92 -2.96 -14.85
CA ARG A 527 -29.34 -3.58 -16.05
C ARG A 527 -28.67 -2.52 -16.90
N LYS A 528 -27.53 -2.86 -17.50
CA LYS A 528 -26.99 -2.08 -18.62
C LYS A 528 -27.99 -2.10 -19.77
N GLY A 529 -28.39 -0.92 -20.26
CA GLY A 529 -29.49 -0.77 -21.21
C GLY A 529 -30.80 -0.36 -20.52
N SER A 530 -31.92 -0.92 -20.99
CA SER A 530 -33.26 -0.51 -20.55
C SER A 530 -33.64 -1.09 -19.18
N ASN A 531 -34.16 -0.23 -18.32
CA ASN A 531 -34.75 -0.55 -17.02
C ASN A 531 -36.18 -0.02 -16.96
N HIS A 532 -37.01 -0.64 -16.14
CA HIS A 532 -38.42 -0.32 -16.00
C HIS A 532 -38.76 -0.04 -14.54
N LEU A 533 -39.36 1.12 -14.26
CA LEU A 533 -39.88 1.48 -12.93
C LEU A 533 -41.40 1.53 -12.98
N ARG A 534 -42.06 0.93 -11.99
CA ARG A 534 -43.50 1.04 -11.74
C ARG A 534 -43.75 1.54 -10.33
N ILE A 535 -44.52 2.61 -10.17
CA ILE A 535 -44.95 3.16 -8.89
C ILE A 535 -46.47 3.05 -8.82
N GLU A 536 -46.98 2.17 -7.97
CA GLU A 536 -48.41 2.01 -7.70
C GLU A 536 -48.81 2.96 -6.58
N VAL A 537 -49.69 3.91 -6.89
CA VAL A 537 -50.15 4.95 -5.97
C VAL A 537 -51.57 4.65 -5.57
N HIS A 538 -51.81 4.57 -4.26
CA HIS A 538 -53.14 4.62 -3.68
C HIS A 538 -53.44 6.07 -3.27
N ASN A 539 -54.51 6.68 -3.74
CA ASN A 539 -54.84 8.08 -3.45
C ASN A 539 -56.35 8.28 -3.31
N GLN A 540 -56.80 8.56 -2.09
CA GLN A 540 -58.17 8.95 -1.73
C GLN A 540 -58.30 10.46 -1.49
N SER A 541 -57.19 11.19 -1.50
CA SER A 541 -57.15 12.63 -1.26
C SER A 541 -57.68 13.46 -2.44
N ALA A 542 -57.95 14.74 -2.18
CA ALA A 542 -58.28 15.72 -3.21
C ALA A 542 -57.07 16.14 -4.06
N TYR A 543 -55.84 15.85 -3.60
CA TYR A 543 -54.60 16.17 -4.31
C TYR A 543 -54.30 15.06 -5.31
N ARG A 544 -54.70 15.25 -6.57
CA ARG A 544 -54.62 14.23 -7.63
C ARG A 544 -53.31 14.38 -8.39
N GLY A 545 -52.26 13.68 -8.00
CA GLY A 545 -51.00 13.71 -8.75
C GLY A 545 -49.88 12.95 -8.06
N ILE A 546 -48.89 12.52 -8.84
CA ILE A 546 -47.57 12.08 -8.34
C ILE A 546 -46.49 12.96 -8.94
N LEU A 547 -45.48 13.30 -8.14
CA LEU A 547 -44.19 13.83 -8.58
C LEU A 547 -43.14 12.75 -8.37
N ALA A 548 -42.29 12.49 -9.35
CA ALA A 548 -41.19 11.54 -9.19
C ALA A 548 -39.98 11.95 -10.02
N GLU A 549 -38.78 11.63 -9.54
CA GLU A 549 -37.54 11.75 -10.30
C GLU A 549 -36.61 10.59 -9.97
N ILE A 550 -36.12 9.93 -11.02
CA ILE A 550 -35.05 8.94 -10.93
C ILE A 550 -33.73 9.66 -11.17
N LYS A 551 -32.79 9.57 -10.23
CA LYS A 551 -31.43 10.11 -10.35
C LYS A 551 -30.44 8.96 -10.40
N ILE A 552 -29.59 8.96 -11.41
CA ILE A 552 -28.55 7.95 -11.61
C ILE A 552 -27.22 8.66 -11.72
N GLU A 553 -26.31 8.40 -10.81
CA GLU A 553 -24.93 8.82 -10.90
C GLU A 553 -24.14 7.72 -11.61
N GLN A 554 -23.43 8.07 -12.68
CA GLN A 554 -22.58 7.14 -13.41
C GLN A 554 -21.26 7.80 -13.79
N TYR A 555 -20.25 7.00 -14.11
CA TYR A 555 -18.99 7.54 -14.64
C TYR A 555 -19.21 8.16 -16.02
N ALA A 556 -18.66 9.35 -16.23
CA ALA A 556 -18.68 10.00 -17.53
C ALA A 556 -17.91 9.14 -18.54
N LYS A 557 -18.39 9.13 -19.79
CA LYS A 557 -17.76 8.37 -20.87
C LYS A 557 -16.37 8.93 -21.18
N GLU A 558 -15.34 8.08 -21.11
CA GLU A 558 -13.96 8.42 -21.46
C GLU A 558 -13.76 8.70 -22.96
#